data_AF-A0A7S0IU77-F1
#
_entry.id   AF-A0A7S0IU77-F1
#
_cell.length_a   1.000
_cell.length_b   1.000
_cell.length_c   1.000
_cell.angle_alpha   90.00
_cell.angle_beta   90.00
_cell.angle_gamma   90.00
#
_symmetry.space_group_name_H-M   'P 1'
#
loop_
_entity.id
_entity.type
_entity.pdbx_description
1 polymer ?
#
loop_
_entity_poly.entity_id
_entity_poly.type
_entity_poly.pdbx_seq_one_letter_code
_entity_poly.pdbx_strand_id
1 'polypeptide(L)'
;TDAFGMRSTILLLLVCRSQALVVIGAIHTPATRAAARPRATASTMGFFQDLLKELDHFADDAAMRRLGNGSKFYGRRKSNFYGEDDPQRKKDPLTANAEEDYRGPAGGSYFVLSKERDEQGRPLSFLSRKEARAQRQAEENRKWSKESLLDDFVDALPKE
;
A
#
# COMPACT_ATOMS: atom_id res chain seq x y z
N THR A 1 -35.72 -47.54 11.93
CA THR A 1 -34.44 -48.05 12.44
C THR A 1 -33.35 -47.11 11.92
N ASP A 2 -33.31 -45.87 12.42
CA ASP A 2 -32.46 -45.40 13.55
C ASP A 2 -31.09 -44.96 12.98
N ALA A 3 -30.46 -43.83 13.30
CA ALA A 3 -30.66 -42.70 14.19
C ALA A 3 -29.83 -41.54 13.60
N PHE A 4 -30.27 -40.27 13.57
CA PHE A 4 -30.17 -39.30 14.66
C PHE A 4 -28.82 -39.29 15.42
N GLY A 5 -27.93 -38.36 15.06
CA GLY A 5 -26.78 -37.94 15.88
C GLY A 5 -26.56 -36.44 15.65
N MET A 6 -27.26 -35.58 16.39
CA MET A 6 -26.76 -34.89 17.59
C MET A 6 -25.49 -34.05 17.31
N ARG A 7 -25.65 -32.75 17.03
CA ARG A 7 -25.61 -31.65 18.02
C ARG A 7 -24.22 -31.50 18.68
N SER A 8 -23.45 -30.51 18.23
CA SER A 8 -22.47 -29.85 19.11
C SER A 8 -22.36 -28.37 18.74
N THR A 9 -23.39 -27.64 19.16
CA THR A 9 -23.40 -26.19 19.29
C THR A 9 -22.53 -25.81 20.48
N ILE A 10 -21.32 -25.27 20.24
CA ILE A 10 -20.54 -24.60 21.28
C ILE A 10 -20.68 -23.09 21.06
N LEU A 11 -21.73 -22.56 21.67
CA LEU A 11 -22.00 -21.15 21.87
C LEU A 11 -21.21 -20.71 23.12
N LEU A 12 -20.02 -20.15 22.94
CA LEU A 12 -19.23 -19.60 24.05
C LEU A 12 -19.64 -18.14 24.29
N LEU A 13 -20.64 -17.94 25.16
CA LEU A 13 -20.95 -16.65 25.78
C LEU A 13 -20.26 -16.58 27.14
N LEU A 14 -19.29 -15.66 27.30
CA LEU A 14 -19.14 -14.96 28.58
C LEU A 14 -18.54 -13.57 28.34
N VAL A 15 -19.43 -12.60 28.21
CA VAL A 15 -19.16 -11.18 28.10
C VAL A 15 -18.64 -10.65 29.44
N CYS A 16 -17.51 -9.98 29.36
CA CYS A 16 -16.83 -9.22 30.40
C CYS A 16 -17.78 -8.22 31.07
N ARG A 17 -18.08 -8.39 32.37
CA ARG A 17 -18.81 -7.41 33.17
C ARG A 17 -17.82 -6.60 34.01
N SER A 18 -17.38 -5.48 33.45
CA SER A 18 -16.71 -4.39 34.15
C SER A 18 -17.70 -3.70 35.09
N GLN A 19 -17.42 -3.71 36.38
CA GLN A 19 -18.14 -2.86 37.34
C GLN A 19 -17.56 -1.45 37.28
N ALA A 20 -18.42 -0.48 36.97
CA ALA A 20 -18.16 0.93 37.22
C ALA A 20 -18.97 1.36 38.46
N LEU A 21 -18.47 2.43 39.07
CA LEU A 21 -19.21 3.48 39.79
C LEU A 21 -19.03 3.49 41.31
N VAL A 22 -18.10 4.33 41.78
CA VAL A 22 -18.12 4.90 43.14
C VAL A 22 -17.60 6.36 43.09
N VAL A 23 -18.57 7.26 43.25
CA VAL A 23 -18.58 8.48 44.08
C VAL A 23 -17.84 9.75 43.62
N ILE A 24 -18.69 10.76 43.48
CA ILE A 24 -18.49 12.19 43.29
C ILE A 24 -17.83 12.79 44.54
N GLY A 25 -16.72 13.49 44.36
CA GLY A 25 -16.12 14.37 45.37
C GLY A 25 -15.81 15.73 44.73
N ALA A 26 -16.67 16.72 44.99
CA ALA A 26 -16.45 18.11 44.61
C ALA A 26 -15.57 18.79 45.66
N ILE A 27 -14.33 19.17 45.33
CA ILE A 27 -13.53 20.09 46.15
C ILE A 27 -12.66 21.00 45.26
N HIS A 28 -13.04 22.28 45.25
CA HIS A 28 -12.27 23.52 45.14
C HIS A 28 -11.17 23.70 44.07
N THR A 29 -11.39 24.73 43.26
CA THR A 29 -10.36 25.52 42.55
C THR A 29 -9.31 26.09 43.50
N PRO A 30 -8.05 26.16 43.04
CA PRO A 30 -7.48 27.49 42.87
C PRO A 30 -6.87 27.70 41.49
N ALA A 31 -7.04 28.92 40.97
CA ALA A 31 -6.41 29.42 39.76
C ALA A 31 -4.88 29.34 39.88
N THR A 32 -4.27 28.43 39.13
CA THR A 32 -2.82 28.40 38.92
C THR A 32 -2.48 29.26 37.71
N ARG A 33 -1.65 30.28 37.98
CA ARG A 33 -1.01 31.16 37.00
C ARG A 33 -0.53 30.35 35.79
N ALA A 34 -0.94 30.76 34.59
CA ALA A 34 -0.34 30.31 33.35
C ALA A 34 1.16 30.64 33.37
N ALA A 35 1.96 29.66 33.75
CA ALA A 35 3.40 29.71 33.60
C ALA A 35 3.69 29.89 32.10
N ALA A 36 4.40 30.96 31.77
CA ALA A 36 4.92 31.17 30.44
C ALA A 36 5.69 29.92 30.02
N ARG A 37 5.20 29.23 28.99
CA ARG A 37 5.90 28.10 28.38
C ARG A 37 7.31 28.58 27.98
N PRO A 38 8.38 27.91 28.41
CA PRO A 38 9.69 28.21 27.87
C PRO A 38 9.63 27.95 26.37
N ARG A 39 9.90 28.98 25.55
CA ARG A 39 10.20 28.81 24.14
C ARG A 39 11.45 27.94 24.09
N ALA A 40 11.27 26.66 23.77
CA ALA A 40 12.38 25.75 23.55
C ALA A 40 13.27 26.38 22.47
N THR A 41 14.46 26.83 22.89
CA THR A 41 15.51 27.20 21.95
C THR A 41 15.84 25.95 21.16
N ALA A 42 15.57 25.99 19.86
CA ALA A 42 15.87 24.90 18.93
C ALA A 42 17.34 24.51 19.12
N SER A 43 17.54 23.43 19.87
CA SER A 43 18.85 22.92 20.23
C SER A 43 19.54 22.51 18.94
N THR A 44 20.77 22.94 18.76
CA THR A 44 21.67 22.49 17.69
C THR A 44 21.79 20.97 17.60
N MET A 45 21.42 20.22 18.65
CA MET A 45 21.30 18.76 18.61
C MET A 45 20.11 18.24 17.78
N GLY A 46 19.01 18.99 17.66
CA GLY A 46 17.85 18.59 16.87
C GLY A 46 18.18 18.49 15.38
N PHE A 47 18.96 19.44 14.87
CA PHE A 47 19.41 19.46 13.48
C PHE A 47 20.22 18.22 13.10
N PHE A 48 21.21 17.82 13.92
CA PHE A 48 21.99 16.62 13.63
C PHE A 48 21.17 15.33 13.79
N GLN A 49 20.23 15.29 14.74
CA GLN A 49 19.33 14.15 14.88
C GLN A 49 18.41 13.99 13.67
N ASP A 50 17.89 15.10 13.13
CA ASP A 50 17.01 15.07 11.97
C ASP A 50 17.79 14.80 10.68
N LEU A 51 19.01 15.31 10.54
CA LEU A 51 19.93 14.96 9.46
C LEU A 51 20.28 13.47 9.47
N LEU A 52 20.60 12.89 10.62
CA LEU A 52 20.93 11.47 10.73
C LEU A 52 19.72 10.58 10.43
N LYS A 53 18.52 10.97 10.87
CA LYS A 53 17.28 10.28 10.48
C LYS A 53 17.01 10.39 8.98
N GLU A 54 17.23 11.56 8.39
CA GLU A 54 17.04 11.75 6.96
C GLU A 54 18.06 10.95 6.14
N LEU A 55 19.28 10.83 6.63
CA LEU A 55 20.33 10.01 6.03
C LEU A 55 20.03 8.51 6.15
N ASP A 56 19.45 8.06 7.27
CA ASP A 56 18.95 6.69 7.44
C ASP A 56 17.79 6.40 6.47
N HIS A 57 16.80 7.30 6.39
CA HIS A 57 15.72 7.20 5.42
C HIS A 57 16.22 7.20 3.98
N PHE A 58 17.26 7.99 3.67
CA PHE A 58 17.88 8.01 2.36
C PHE A 58 18.64 6.70 2.07
N ALA A 59 19.37 6.16 3.05
CA ALA A 59 20.08 4.90 2.92
C ALA A 59 19.10 3.73 2.72
N ASP A 60 18.01 3.67 3.49
CA ASP A 60 16.91 2.73 3.31
C ASP A 60 16.29 2.85 1.92
N ASP A 61 15.99 4.08 1.50
CA ASP A 61 15.41 4.38 0.19
C ASP A 61 16.36 3.97 -0.96
N ALA A 62 17.67 4.14 -0.79
CA ALA A 62 18.70 3.81 -1.78
C ALA A 62 18.98 2.30 -1.83
N ALA A 63 19.10 1.64 -0.67
CA ALA A 63 19.33 0.20 -0.57
C ALA A 63 18.17 -0.59 -1.20
N MET A 64 16.93 -0.20 -0.92
CA MET A 64 15.75 -0.86 -1.49
C MET A 64 15.62 -0.59 -3.00
N ARG A 65 15.91 0.63 -3.48
CA ARG A 65 15.74 0.99 -4.91
C ARG A 65 16.88 0.58 -5.83
N ARG A 66 18.05 0.24 -5.31
CA ARG A 66 19.22 -0.21 -6.09
C ARG A 66 18.93 -1.45 -6.95
N LEU A 67 17.90 -2.23 -6.61
CA LEU A 67 17.45 -3.42 -7.33
C LEU A 67 16.59 -3.13 -8.58
N GLY A 68 16.46 -1.85 -8.99
CA GLY A 68 16.00 -1.50 -10.33
C GLY A 68 14.51 -1.77 -10.55
N ASN A 69 13.65 -0.96 -9.93
CA ASN A 69 12.22 -0.86 -10.29
C ASN A 69 11.45 0.27 -9.57
N GLY A 70 12.17 1.17 -8.90
CA GLY A 70 11.61 2.39 -8.29
C GLY A 70 10.50 2.17 -7.25
N SER A 71 9.55 3.10 -7.19
CA SER A 71 8.45 3.08 -6.21
C SER A 71 7.42 1.97 -6.44
N LYS A 72 7.38 1.38 -7.64
CA LYS A 72 6.45 0.31 -7.99
C LYS A 72 6.65 -0.96 -7.17
N PHE A 73 7.90 -1.23 -6.76
CA PHE A 73 8.28 -2.43 -6.01
C PHE A 73 8.79 -2.15 -4.60
N TYR A 74 8.95 -0.88 -4.25
CA TYR A 74 9.52 -0.45 -2.97
C TYR A 74 8.70 0.62 -2.26
N GLY A 75 7.55 1.03 -2.83
CA GLY A 75 6.69 2.06 -2.24
C GLY A 75 7.25 3.47 -2.43
N ARG A 76 6.49 4.46 -1.95
CA ARG A 76 6.90 5.87 -1.97
C ARG A 76 8.10 6.13 -1.04
N ARG A 77 8.87 7.17 -1.35
CA ARG A 77 10.07 7.62 -0.60
C ARG A 77 9.70 8.13 0.78
N LYS A 78 10.52 7.80 1.77
CA LYS A 78 10.40 8.39 3.11
C LYS A 78 11.27 9.64 3.25
N SER A 79 12.43 9.67 2.59
CA SER A 79 13.39 10.78 2.67
C SER A 79 12.87 12.06 2.00
N ASN A 80 13.28 13.22 2.54
CA ASN A 80 12.99 14.55 1.96
C ASN A 80 14.13 15.06 1.05
N PHE A 81 15.08 14.18 0.72
CA PHE A 81 16.31 14.50 -0.02
C PHE A 81 16.07 15.18 -1.38
N TYR A 82 14.96 14.84 -2.05
CA TYR A 82 14.62 15.40 -3.38
C TYR A 82 13.70 16.62 -3.31
N GLY A 83 13.47 17.18 -2.12
CA GLY A 83 12.59 18.32 -1.88
C GLY A 83 11.16 17.93 -1.50
N GLU A 84 10.44 18.88 -0.92
CA GLU A 84 9.08 18.65 -0.40
C GLU A 84 8.06 18.34 -1.50
N ASP A 85 8.31 18.87 -2.71
CA ASP A 85 7.47 18.75 -3.91
C ASP A 85 7.66 17.42 -4.66
N ASP A 86 8.42 16.48 -4.10
CA ASP A 86 8.62 15.19 -4.72
C ASP A 86 7.29 14.39 -4.84
N PRO A 87 6.81 14.11 -6.07
CA PRO A 87 5.55 13.38 -6.27
C PRO A 87 5.62 11.92 -5.80
N GLN A 88 6.84 11.38 -5.64
CA GLN A 88 7.08 10.03 -5.16
C GLN A 88 7.32 9.97 -3.65
N ARG A 89 7.19 11.10 -2.93
CA ARG A 89 7.31 11.14 -1.48
C ARG A 89 6.02 10.66 -0.81
N LYS A 90 6.21 9.96 0.30
CA LYS A 90 5.14 9.53 1.19
C LYS A 90 4.64 10.74 1.97
N LYS A 91 3.33 10.85 2.18
CA LYS A 91 2.75 12.00 2.92
C LYS A 91 3.18 11.99 4.38
N ASP A 92 3.23 10.81 4.98
CA ASP A 92 3.70 10.60 6.34
C ASP A 92 4.71 9.44 6.36
N PRO A 93 5.99 9.70 6.66
CA PRO A 93 7.04 8.68 6.64
C PRO A 93 6.91 7.66 7.79
N LEU A 94 6.29 8.03 8.91
CA LEU A 94 6.19 7.18 10.11
C LEU A 94 4.91 6.33 10.12
N THR A 95 3.88 6.74 9.38
CA THR A 95 2.60 6.04 9.36
C THR A 95 2.57 4.98 8.27
N ALA A 96 2.30 3.72 8.63
CA ALA A 96 2.08 2.66 7.65
C ALA A 96 0.79 2.92 6.85
N ASN A 97 0.89 3.05 5.53
CA ASN A 97 -0.24 3.28 4.64
C ASN A 97 -0.23 2.25 3.51
N ALA A 98 -1.32 1.48 3.41
CA ALA A 98 -1.53 0.45 2.39
C ALA A 98 -1.36 0.90 0.95
N GLU A 99 -1.66 2.16 0.66
CA GLU A 99 -1.69 2.73 -0.69
C GLU A 99 -0.35 3.32 -1.13
N GLU A 100 0.46 3.78 -0.16
CA GLU A 100 1.76 4.42 -0.41
C GLU A 100 2.93 3.46 -0.13
N ASP A 101 2.75 2.53 0.81
CA ASP A 101 3.74 1.51 1.14
C ASP A 101 3.68 0.34 0.18
N TYR A 102 4.84 -0.27 -0.02
CA TYR A 102 4.91 -1.47 -0.82
C TYR A 102 4.11 -2.60 -0.20
N ARG A 103 3.23 -3.18 -1.00
CA ARG A 103 2.57 -4.45 -0.71
C ARG A 103 3.00 -5.46 -1.75
N GLY A 104 3.67 -6.51 -1.28
CA GLY A 104 4.02 -7.62 -2.15
C GLY A 104 2.76 -8.23 -2.78
N PRO A 105 2.87 -8.84 -3.98
CA PRO A 105 1.77 -9.50 -4.63
C PRO A 105 1.32 -10.70 -3.80
N ALA A 106 0.01 -10.78 -3.58
CA ALA A 106 -0.61 -11.94 -2.96
C ALA A 106 -0.34 -13.19 -3.83
N GLY A 107 0.47 -14.13 -3.33
CA GLY A 107 0.74 -15.42 -4.00
C GLY A 107 2.16 -15.68 -4.50
N GLY A 108 3.19 -14.95 -4.02
CA GLY A 108 4.56 -15.47 -3.99
C GLY A 108 5.43 -15.37 -5.26
N SER A 109 5.00 -14.66 -6.32
CA SER A 109 5.93 -14.31 -7.42
C SER A 109 5.77 -12.85 -7.85
N TYR A 110 6.88 -12.09 -7.80
CA TYR A 110 6.92 -10.64 -7.91
C TYR A 110 6.95 -10.11 -9.34
N PHE A 111 7.61 -10.83 -10.25
CA PHE A 111 7.97 -10.31 -11.56
C PHE A 111 7.38 -11.17 -12.67
N VAL A 112 6.60 -10.54 -13.54
CA VAL A 112 6.22 -11.09 -14.85
C VAL A 112 6.98 -10.29 -15.89
N LEU A 113 7.66 -10.96 -16.82
CA LEU A 113 8.38 -10.27 -17.88
C LEU A 113 7.36 -9.57 -18.78
N SER A 114 7.58 -8.29 -19.08
CA SER A 114 6.77 -7.58 -20.09
C SER A 114 6.84 -8.30 -21.44
N LYS A 115 5.86 -8.09 -22.31
CA LYS A 115 5.89 -8.62 -23.68
C LYS A 115 6.70 -7.73 -24.63
N GLU A 116 6.90 -6.47 -24.24
CA GLU A 116 7.77 -5.54 -24.95
C GLU A 116 9.21 -6.02 -24.89
N ARG A 117 9.86 -6.02 -26.05
CA ARG A 117 11.21 -6.55 -26.25
C ARG A 117 12.08 -5.48 -26.89
N ASP A 118 13.34 -5.38 -26.44
CA ASP A 118 14.35 -4.59 -27.12
C ASP A 118 14.79 -5.25 -28.44
N GLU A 119 15.68 -4.58 -29.18
CA GLU A 119 16.24 -5.05 -30.44
C GLU A 119 17.01 -6.38 -30.29
N GLN A 120 17.40 -6.74 -29.07
CA GLN A 120 18.14 -7.95 -28.72
C GLN A 120 17.24 -9.03 -28.09
N GLY A 121 15.91 -8.84 -28.11
CA GLY A 121 14.94 -9.82 -27.63
C GLY A 121 14.87 -9.95 -26.10
N ARG A 122 15.37 -8.97 -25.35
CA ARG A 122 15.27 -8.90 -23.89
C ARG A 122 14.01 -8.12 -23.49
N PRO A 123 13.37 -8.50 -22.38
CA PRO A 123 12.25 -7.74 -21.84
C PRO A 123 12.65 -6.33 -21.45
N LEU A 124 11.90 -5.35 -21.94
CA LEU A 124 12.12 -3.93 -21.61
C LEU A 124 11.82 -3.62 -20.14
N SER A 125 10.86 -4.32 -19.54
CA SER A 125 10.46 -4.09 -18.15
C SER A 125 9.89 -5.32 -17.44
N PHE A 126 9.77 -5.23 -16.12
CA PHE A 126 9.01 -6.17 -15.30
C PHE A 126 7.63 -5.60 -14.98
N LEU A 127 6.61 -6.39 -15.29
CA LEU A 127 5.24 -6.15 -14.91
C LEU A 127 4.96 -6.78 -13.55
N SER A 128 4.12 -6.11 -12.77
CA SER A 128 3.47 -6.74 -11.63
C SER A 128 2.45 -7.78 -12.12
N ARG A 129 2.12 -8.79 -11.31
CA ARG A 129 1.05 -9.76 -11.61
C ARG A 129 -0.29 -9.10 -11.92
N LYS A 130 -0.62 -7.99 -11.23
CA LYS A 130 -1.87 -7.25 -11.45
C LYS A 130 -1.91 -6.65 -12.85
N GLU A 131 -0.83 -5.99 -13.26
CA GLU A 131 -0.70 -5.43 -14.60
C GLU A 131 -0.64 -6.50 -15.67
N ALA A 132 0.08 -7.60 -15.43
CA ALA A 132 0.15 -8.73 -16.37
C ALA A 132 -1.23 -9.35 -16.62
N ARG A 133 -2.06 -9.50 -15.57
CA ARG A 133 -3.46 -9.94 -15.68
C ARG A 133 -4.29 -8.92 -16.47
N ALA A 134 -4.15 -7.63 -16.17
CA ALA A 134 -4.87 -6.57 -16.88
C ALA A 134 -4.49 -6.52 -18.37
N GLN A 135 -3.21 -6.64 -18.71
CA GLN A 135 -2.75 -6.70 -20.10
C GLN A 135 -3.30 -7.93 -20.84
N ARG A 136 -3.26 -9.10 -20.20
CA ARG A 136 -3.83 -10.32 -20.76
C ARG A 136 -5.33 -10.17 -21.03
N GLN A 137 -6.07 -9.61 -20.08
CA GLN A 137 -7.51 -9.38 -20.23
C GLN A 137 -7.83 -8.34 -21.31
N ALA A 138 -7.02 -7.27 -21.42
CA ALA A 138 -7.17 -6.27 -22.48
C ALA A 138 -6.88 -6.85 -23.88
N GLU A 139 -5.89 -7.73 -24.00
CA GLU A 139 -5.59 -8.45 -25.24
C GLU A 139 -6.69 -9.44 -25.61
N GLU A 140 -7.20 -10.21 -24.64
CA GLU A 140 -8.34 -11.11 -24.83
C GLU A 140 -9.55 -10.32 -25.31
N ASN A 141 -9.91 -9.21 -24.64
CA ASN A 141 -11.01 -8.34 -25.07
C ASN A 141 -10.81 -7.77 -26.49
N ARG A 142 -9.57 -7.37 -26.85
CA ARG A 142 -9.24 -6.92 -28.21
C ARG A 142 -9.38 -8.04 -29.23
N LYS A 143 -9.00 -9.27 -28.88
CA LYS A 143 -9.13 -10.44 -29.76
C LYS A 143 -10.61 -10.71 -30.02
N TRP A 144 -11.42 -10.82 -28.97
CA TRP A 144 -12.86 -11.03 -29.07
C TRP A 144 -13.56 -9.92 -29.87
N SER A 145 -13.18 -8.65 -29.66
CA SER A 145 -13.73 -7.52 -30.42
C SER A 145 -13.35 -7.54 -31.90
N LYS A 146 -12.19 -8.06 -32.28
CA LYS A 146 -11.81 -8.23 -33.69
C LYS A 146 -12.54 -9.40 -34.32
N GLU A 147 -12.69 -10.48 -33.58
CA GLU A 147 -13.39 -11.70 -34.01
C GLU A 147 -14.87 -11.39 -34.28
N SER A 148 -15.54 -10.66 -33.38
CA SER A 148 -16.92 -10.22 -33.62
C SER A 148 -17.07 -9.32 -34.85
N LEU A 149 -16.09 -8.44 -35.10
CA LEU A 149 -16.10 -7.53 -36.25
C LEU A 149 -15.88 -8.29 -37.57
N LEU A 150 -15.09 -9.37 -37.54
CA LEU A 150 -14.92 -10.26 -38.69
C LEU A 150 -16.19 -11.05 -38.98
N ASP A 151 -16.88 -11.54 -37.95
CA ASP A 151 -18.15 -12.26 -38.12
C ASP A 151 -19.23 -11.35 -38.74
N ASP A 152 -19.36 -10.12 -38.25
CA ASP A 152 -20.27 -9.10 -38.83
C ASP A 152 -19.92 -8.80 -40.31
N PHE A 153 -18.62 -8.79 -40.66
CA PHE A 153 -18.18 -8.58 -42.03
C PHE A 153 -18.50 -9.76 -42.94
N VAL A 154 -18.34 -11.00 -42.46
CA VAL A 154 -18.65 -12.22 -43.22
C VAL A 154 -20.14 -12.35 -43.49
N ASP A 155 -20.99 -12.02 -42.51
CA ASP A 155 -22.45 -12.05 -42.68
C ASP A 155 -22.97 -10.94 -43.61
N ALA A 156 -22.23 -9.85 -43.77
CA ALA A 156 -22.55 -8.77 -44.70
C ALA A 156 -22.16 -9.06 -46.16
N LEU A 157 -21.43 -10.14 -46.46
CA LEU A 157 -21.13 -10.52 -47.83
C LEU A 157 -22.38 -11.12 -48.51
N PRO A 158 -22.74 -10.66 -49.71
CA PRO A 158 -23.87 -11.22 -50.44
C PRO A 158 -23.58 -12.69 -50.73
N LYS A 159 -24.49 -13.56 -50.27
CA LYS A 159 -24.45 -14.99 -50.60
C LYS A 159 -24.91 -15.14 -52.05
N GLU A 160 -23.96 -15.38 -52.96
CA GLU A 160 -24.26 -15.77 -54.35
C GLU A 160 -24.95 -17.13 -54.43
#